data_AF-A0A5R9CR75-F1
#
_entry.id   AF-A0A5R9CR75-F1
#
_cell.length_a   1.000
_cell.length_b   1.000
_cell.length_c   1.000
_cell.angle_alpha   90.00
_cell.angle_beta   90.00
_cell.angle_gamma   90.00
#
_symmetry.space_group_name_H-M   'P 1'
#
loop_
_entity.id
_entity.type
_entity.pdbx_description
1 polymer ?
#
loop_
_entity_poly.entity_id
_entity_poly.type
_entity_poly.pdbx_seq_one_letter_code
_entity_poly.pdbx_strand_id
1 'polypeptide(L)'
;MRRIGLLCLVAAGALVFFLGWQFWTLDDQVQSAIQTQVDAALKSHHSRKLRKICGDKHTYRYLSTQKQATVHVESDNQGGGNVAYYRMKLGHQDNYGVEFKIKNEVFYQFGPAKIYYVANWPK
;
A
#
# COMPACT_ATOMS: atom_id res chain seq x y z
N MET A 1 12.78 -25.07 -36.22
CA MET A 1 11.74 -25.50 -35.26
C MET A 1 12.27 -25.70 -33.83
N ARG A 2 13.32 -26.50 -33.58
CA ARG A 2 13.88 -26.72 -32.21
C ARG A 2 14.33 -25.44 -31.46
N ARG A 3 14.98 -24.49 -32.13
CA ARG A 3 15.43 -23.22 -31.51
C ARG A 3 14.26 -22.30 -31.11
N ILE A 4 13.19 -22.30 -31.90
CA ILE A 4 11.98 -21.52 -31.60
C ILE A 4 11.26 -22.13 -30.39
N GLY A 5 11.14 -23.46 -30.33
CA GLY A 5 10.56 -24.15 -29.17
C GLY A 5 11.34 -23.88 -27.88
N LEU A 6 12.68 -23.88 -27.93
CA LEU A 6 13.53 -23.55 -26.78
C LEU A 6 13.33 -22.09 -26.33
N LEU A 7 13.28 -21.14 -27.27
CA LEU A 7 13.02 -19.73 -26.96
C LEU A 7 11.65 -19.52 -26.31
N CYS A 8 10.61 -20.21 -26.78
CA CYS A 8 9.28 -20.15 -26.18
C CYS A 8 9.27 -20.66 -24.74
N LEU A 9 9.99 -21.76 -24.44
CA LEU A 9 10.10 -22.30 -23.09
C LEU A 9 10.84 -21.35 -22.13
N VAL A 10 11.94 -20.75 -22.59
CA VAL A 10 12.69 -19.75 -21.81
C VAL A 10 11.80 -18.52 -21.53
N ALA A 11 11.08 -18.03 -22.53
CA ALA A 11 10.17 -16.90 -22.36
C ALA A 11 9.04 -17.21 -21.36
N ALA A 12 8.45 -18.41 -21.44
CA ALA A 12 7.43 -18.85 -20.48
C ALA A 12 7.99 -18.95 -19.06
N GLY A 13 9.19 -19.51 -18.88
CA GLY A 13 9.85 -19.60 -17.59
C GLY A 13 10.15 -18.22 -16.99
N ALA A 14 10.66 -17.28 -17.80
CA ALA A 14 10.91 -15.90 -17.38
C ALA A 14 9.62 -15.18 -16.97
N LEU A 15 8.51 -15.40 -17.69
CA LEU A 15 7.21 -14.82 -17.35
C LEU A 15 6.68 -15.36 -16.01
N VAL A 16 6.75 -16.67 -15.77
CA VAL A 16 6.32 -17.27 -14.50
C VAL A 16 7.18 -16.75 -13.34
N PHE A 17 8.49 -16.65 -13.54
CA PHE A 17 9.40 -16.09 -12.54
C PHE A 17 9.07 -14.62 -12.25
N PHE A 18 8.84 -13.82 -13.29
CA PHE A 18 8.45 -12.42 -13.14
C PHE A 18 7.15 -12.29 -12.33
N LEU A 19 6.09 -13.02 -12.70
CA LEU A 19 4.81 -12.97 -12.00
C LEU A 19 4.96 -13.44 -10.54
N GLY A 20 5.69 -14.54 -10.30
CA GLY A 20 5.96 -15.02 -8.95
C GLY A 20 6.69 -13.98 -8.09
N TRP A 21 7.67 -13.28 -8.67
CA TRP A 21 8.37 -12.19 -8.00
C TRP A 21 7.46 -10.99 -7.72
N GLN A 22 6.55 -10.66 -8.65
CA GLN A 22 5.57 -9.59 -8.43
C GLN A 22 4.66 -9.92 -7.24
N PHE A 23 4.11 -11.14 -7.18
CA PHE A 23 3.27 -11.55 -6.05
C PHE A 23 4.05 -11.61 -4.74
N TRP A 24 5.29 -12.09 -4.75
CA TRP A 24 6.12 -12.20 -3.56
C TRP A 24 6.44 -10.84 -2.92
N THR A 25 6.58 -9.79 -3.74
CA THR A 25 6.98 -8.45 -3.26
C THR A 25 5.81 -7.47 -3.16
N LEU A 26 4.57 -7.91 -3.37
CA LEU A 26 3.39 -7.05 -3.40
C LEU A 26 3.20 -6.28 -2.09
N ASP A 27 3.29 -6.95 -0.94
CA ASP A 27 3.08 -6.32 0.37
C ASP A 27 4.12 -5.22 0.65
N ASP A 28 5.39 -5.47 0.32
CA ASP A 28 6.48 -4.49 0.45
C ASP A 28 6.21 -3.25 -0.42
N GLN A 29 5.69 -3.47 -1.63
CA GLN A 29 5.37 -2.41 -2.58
C GLN A 29 4.17 -1.58 -2.12
N VAL A 30 3.14 -2.23 -1.57
CA VAL A 30 1.98 -1.56 -0.96
C VAL A 30 2.43 -0.70 0.22
N GLN A 31 3.22 -1.25 1.15
CA GLN A 31 3.74 -0.50 2.30
C GLN A 31 4.56 0.72 1.85
N SER A 32 5.47 0.53 0.89
CA SER A 32 6.30 1.60 0.33
C SER A 32 5.48 2.70 -0.34
N ALA A 33 4.42 2.33 -1.07
CA ALA A 33 3.53 3.28 -1.72
C ALA A 33 2.74 4.12 -0.70
N ILE A 34 2.25 3.50 0.37
CA ILE A 34 1.54 4.21 1.45
C ILE A 34 2.52 5.13 2.20
N GLN A 35 3.71 4.66 2.54
CA GLN A 35 4.76 5.45 3.19
C GLN A 35 5.08 6.71 2.36
N THR A 36 5.27 6.55 1.06
CA THR A 36 5.54 7.66 0.13
C THR A 36 4.42 8.71 0.15
N GLN A 37 3.15 8.27 0.19
CA GLN A 37 2.01 9.17 0.26
C GLN A 37 1.92 9.91 1.61
N VAL A 38 2.19 9.23 2.72
CA VAL A 38 2.26 9.83 4.07
C VAL A 38 3.37 10.87 4.14
N ASP A 39 4.58 10.52 3.70
CA ASP A 39 5.73 11.43 3.70
C ASP A 39 5.48 12.66 2.84
N ALA A 40 4.90 12.48 1.65
CA ALA A 40 4.54 13.60 0.78
C ALA A 40 3.49 14.51 1.42
N ALA A 41 2.53 13.95 2.16
CA ALA A 41 1.53 14.71 2.88
C ALA A 41 2.13 15.51 4.04
N LEU A 42 2.98 14.88 4.86
CA LEU A 42 3.66 15.52 5.99
C LEU A 42 4.65 16.60 5.57
N LYS A 43 5.48 16.33 4.54
CA LYS A 43 6.46 17.30 3.99
C LYS A 43 5.79 18.54 3.39
N SER A 44 4.55 18.41 2.92
CA SER A 44 3.93 19.48 2.17
C SER A 44 3.55 20.71 3.01
N HIS A 45 3.53 20.62 4.35
CA HIS A 45 2.97 21.64 5.26
C HIS A 45 1.54 22.12 4.90
N HIS A 46 0.91 21.51 3.88
CA HIS A 46 -0.38 21.91 3.34
C HIS A 46 -1.45 20.99 3.92
N SER A 47 -2.28 21.55 4.79
CA SER A 47 -3.43 20.87 5.41
C SER A 47 -4.34 20.16 4.40
N ARG A 48 -4.40 20.63 3.15
CA ARG A 48 -5.21 20.01 2.08
C ARG A 48 -4.67 18.66 1.61
N LYS A 49 -3.34 18.49 1.44
CA LYS A 49 -2.76 17.20 1.05
C LYS A 49 -2.89 16.19 2.19
N LEU A 50 -2.66 16.65 3.41
CA LEU A 50 -2.87 15.85 4.61
C LEU A 50 -4.33 15.39 4.75
N ARG A 51 -5.31 16.29 4.55
CA ARG A 51 -6.74 15.94 4.55
C ARG A 51 -7.16 14.96 3.45
N LYS A 52 -6.42 14.86 2.35
CA LYS A 52 -6.75 13.89 1.28
C LYS A 52 -6.43 12.46 1.68
N ILE A 53 -5.36 12.26 2.45
CA ILE A 53 -4.94 10.93 2.92
C ILE A 53 -5.61 10.57 4.25
N CYS A 54 -6.11 11.53 5.02
CA CYS A 54 -6.85 11.26 6.25
C CYS A 54 -8.34 11.05 5.96
N GLY A 55 -8.86 9.87 6.24
CA GLY A 55 -10.27 9.57 6.12
C GLY A 55 -11.13 10.06 7.28
N ASP A 56 -10.52 10.44 8.41
CA ASP A 56 -11.22 10.95 9.58
C ASP A 56 -10.45 12.08 10.32
N LYS A 57 -11.13 12.73 11.27
CA LYS A 57 -10.59 13.86 12.04
C LYS A 57 -9.51 13.45 13.04
N HIS A 58 -9.60 12.26 13.63
CA HIS A 58 -8.63 11.72 14.58
C HIS A 58 -7.29 11.49 13.88
N THR A 59 -7.30 10.80 12.75
CA THR A 59 -6.12 10.58 11.90
C THR A 59 -5.50 11.90 11.47
N TYR A 60 -6.31 12.87 11.02
CA TYR A 60 -5.80 14.20 10.67
C TYR A 60 -5.13 14.89 11.84
N ARG A 61 -5.74 14.89 13.02
CA ARG A 61 -5.14 15.49 14.22
C ARG A 61 -3.82 14.83 14.57
N TYR A 62 -3.77 13.50 14.59
CA TYR A 62 -2.56 12.75 14.87
C TYR A 62 -1.44 13.09 13.88
N LEU A 63 -1.67 12.95 12.57
CA LEU A 63 -0.64 13.21 11.58
C LEU A 63 -0.24 14.69 11.52
N SER A 64 -1.15 15.63 11.82
CA SER A 64 -0.84 17.07 11.80
C SER A 64 0.18 17.50 12.86
N THR A 65 0.38 16.68 13.91
CA THR A 65 1.39 16.94 14.93
C THR A 65 2.70 16.19 14.69
N GLN A 66 2.76 15.31 13.69
CA GLN A 66 3.96 14.54 13.37
C GLN A 66 4.85 15.27 12.37
N LYS A 67 6.17 15.22 12.59
CA LYS A 67 7.16 15.61 11.57
C LYS A 67 7.42 14.47 10.56
N GLN A 68 7.33 13.24 11.04
CA GLN A 68 7.53 12.01 10.30
C GLN A 68 6.62 10.93 10.89
N ALA A 69 6.20 9.96 10.08
CA ALA A 69 5.45 8.81 10.56
C ALA A 69 5.86 7.58 9.74
N THR A 70 6.19 6.49 10.44
CA THR A 70 6.47 5.20 9.79
C THR A 70 5.16 4.44 9.62
N VAL A 71 4.96 3.88 8.44
CA VAL A 71 3.84 3.00 8.11
C VAL A 71 4.33 1.57 8.15
N HIS A 72 3.65 0.73 8.90
CA HIS A 72 3.81 -0.71 8.82
C HIS A 72 2.47 -1.34 8.52
N VAL A 73 2.39 -2.07 7.41
CA VAL A 73 1.17 -2.75 6.98
C VAL A 73 1.20 -4.18 7.49
N GLU A 74 0.14 -4.62 8.15
CA GLU A 74 -0.02 -6.04 8.50
C GLU A 74 -0.67 -6.77 7.31
N SER A 75 -0.06 -7.89 6.91
CA SER A 75 -0.48 -8.71 5.78
C SER A 75 -1.80 -9.43 6.07
N ASP A 76 -2.90 -8.69 5.98
CA ASP A 76 -4.27 -9.22 5.90
C ASP A 76 -5.07 -8.28 4.97
N ASN A 77 -4.97 -8.55 3.66
CA ASN A 77 -5.72 -7.82 2.64
C ASN A 77 -7.18 -8.31 2.65
N GLN A 78 -8.01 -7.67 3.47
CA GLN A 78 -9.45 -7.89 3.44
C GLN A 78 -10.08 -6.95 2.41
N GLY A 79 -9.95 -7.28 1.13
CA GLY A 79 -10.39 -6.46 0.01
C GLY A 79 -11.39 -7.16 -0.91
N GLY A 80 -12.15 -6.37 -1.66
CA GLY A 80 -13.06 -6.84 -2.70
C GLY A 80 -12.87 -6.01 -3.98
N GLY A 81 -12.58 -6.67 -5.11
CA GLY A 81 -12.29 -5.99 -6.37
C GLY A 81 -11.00 -5.16 -6.30
N ASN A 82 -11.05 -3.89 -6.72
CA ASN A 82 -9.88 -3.02 -6.85
C ASN A 82 -9.58 -2.19 -5.58
N VAL A 83 -10.17 -2.55 -4.44
CA VAL A 83 -9.98 -1.87 -3.17
C VAL A 83 -9.47 -2.85 -2.14
N ALA A 84 -8.32 -2.53 -1.57
CA ALA A 84 -7.69 -3.29 -0.51
C ALA A 84 -7.80 -2.53 0.80
N TYR A 85 -8.12 -3.25 1.86
CA TYR A 85 -8.11 -2.74 3.22
C TYR A 85 -7.02 -3.47 3.97
N TYR A 86 -6.12 -2.69 4.55
CA TYR A 86 -5.08 -3.24 5.41
C TYR A 86 -5.17 -2.66 6.81
N ARG A 87 -4.93 -3.52 7.79
CA ARG A 87 -4.54 -3.05 9.12
C ARG A 87 -3.14 -2.48 9.05
N MET A 88 -2.90 -1.39 9.75
CA MET A 88 -1.59 -0.76 9.74
C MET A 88 -1.23 -0.15 11.09
N LYS A 89 0.07 -0.12 11.37
CA LYS A 89 0.66 0.70 12.42
C LYS A 89 1.14 2.01 11.82
N LEU A 90 0.86 3.09 12.51
CA LEU A 90 1.28 4.43 12.15
C LEU A 90 2.12 5.01 13.30
N GLY A 91 3.43 5.10 13.08
CA GLY A 91 4.39 5.34 14.16
C GLY A 91 4.31 4.22 15.21
N HIS A 92 4.01 4.59 16.45
CA HIS A 92 3.87 3.65 17.57
C HIS A 92 2.42 3.22 17.83
N GLN A 93 1.47 3.63 16.99
CA GLN A 93 0.05 3.37 17.17
C GLN A 93 -0.40 2.24 16.24
N ASP A 94 -1.17 1.28 16.76
CA ASP A 94 -1.64 0.07 16.07
C ASP A 94 -3.15 0.07 15.73
N ASN A 95 -3.80 1.20 15.99
CA ASN A 95 -5.23 1.40 15.82
C ASN A 95 -5.58 2.12 14.52
N TYR A 96 -4.85 1.81 13.44
CA TYR A 96 -5.07 2.42 12.14
C TYR A 96 -5.39 1.39 11.07
N GLY A 97 -6.20 1.81 10.11
CA GLY A 97 -6.46 1.10 8.86
C GLY A 97 -6.12 1.98 7.68
N VAL A 98 -5.87 1.35 6.55
CA VAL A 98 -5.69 2.03 5.28
C VAL A 98 -6.54 1.35 4.22
N GLU A 99 -7.40 2.14 3.59
CA GLU A 99 -8.03 1.79 2.32
C GLU A 99 -7.13 2.32 1.22
N PHE A 100 -6.83 1.47 0.26
CA PHE A 100 -6.05 1.89 -0.87
C PHE A 100 -6.56 1.18 -2.13
N LYS A 101 -6.56 1.92 -3.24
CA LYS A 101 -7.04 1.41 -4.52
C LYS A 101 -5.91 0.76 -5.29
N ILE A 102 -6.05 -0.53 -5.62
CA ILE A 102 -5.14 -1.20 -6.53
C ILE A 102 -5.67 -1.01 -7.95
N LYS A 103 -4.92 -0.32 -8.80
CA LYS A 103 -5.24 -0.21 -10.23
C LYS A 103 -4.66 -1.37 -11.02
N ASN A 104 -3.46 -1.81 -10.64
CA ASN A 104 -2.80 -2.96 -11.23
C ASN A 104 -1.80 -3.57 -10.24
N GLU A 105 -2.00 -4.83 -9.87
CA GLU A 105 -1.11 -5.57 -8.96
C GLU A 105 0.20 -5.95 -9.63
N VAL A 106 0.15 -6.36 -10.90
CA VAL A 106 1.31 -6.85 -11.68
C VAL A 106 2.32 -5.74 -11.98
N PHE A 107 1.84 -4.50 -12.11
CA PHE A 107 2.68 -3.34 -12.40
C PHE A 107 2.72 -2.32 -11.26
N TYR A 108 2.29 -2.69 -10.06
CA TYR A 108 2.29 -1.85 -8.86
C TYR A 108 1.70 -0.46 -9.08
N GLN A 109 0.57 -0.40 -9.80
CA GLN A 109 -0.12 0.86 -10.02
C GLN A 109 -1.13 1.07 -8.90
N PHE A 110 -0.79 2.05 -8.07
CA PHE A 110 -1.47 2.30 -6.82
C PHE A 110 -2.22 3.63 -6.85
N GLY A 111 -3.44 3.62 -6.34
CA GLY A 111 -4.28 4.78 -6.17
C GLY A 111 -4.01 5.51 -4.86
N PRO A 112 -4.77 6.58 -4.59
CA PRO A 112 -4.64 7.33 -3.36
C PRO A 112 -5.02 6.45 -2.15
N ALA A 113 -4.20 6.49 -1.12
CA ALA A 113 -4.47 5.88 0.17
C ALA A 113 -5.38 6.79 1.01
N LYS A 114 -6.29 6.19 1.77
CA LYS A 114 -7.03 6.81 2.84
C LYS A 114 -6.81 6.06 4.14
N ILE A 115 -6.36 6.79 5.15
CA ILE A 115 -6.00 6.29 6.46
C ILE A 115 -7.11 6.64 7.46
N TYR A 116 -7.49 5.68 8.28
CA TYR A 116 -8.53 5.83 9.27
C TYR A 116 -8.08 5.33 10.64
N TYR A 117 -8.55 5.99 11.69
CA TYR A 117 -8.46 5.47 13.04
C TYR A 117 -9.56 4.42 13.28
N VAL A 118 -9.19 3.29 13.87
CA VAL A 118 -10.08 2.17 14.19
C VAL A 118 -9.92 1.84 15.67
N ALA A 119 -10.91 2.20 16.48
CA ALA A 119 -10.81 2.13 17.93
C ALA A 119 -10.68 0.70 18.48
N ASN A 120 -11.29 -0.29 17.80
CA ASN A 120 -11.35 -1.68 18.23
C ASN A 120 -11.14 -2.60 17.02
N TRP A 121 -9.89 -2.84 16.63
CA TRP A 121 -9.59 -3.94 15.70
C TRP A 121 -9.88 -5.28 16.40
N PRO A 122 -10.68 -6.19 15.80
CA PRO A 122 -10.77 -7.55 16.31
C PRO A 122 -9.36 -8.17 16.32
N LYS A 123 -9.01 -8.78 17.46
CA LYS A 123 -7.72 -9.44 17.65
C LYS A 123 -7.68 -10.78 16.94
#